data_AF-S9XCI9-F1
#
_entry.id   AF-S9XCI9-F1
#
_cell.length_a   1.000
_cell.length_b   1.000
_cell.length_c   1.000
_cell.angle_alpha   90.00
_cell.angle_beta   90.00
_cell.angle_gamma   90.00
#
_symmetry.space_group_name_H-M   'P 1'
#
loop_
_entity.id
_entity.type
_entity.pdbx_description
1 polymer ?
#
loop_
_entity_poly.entity_id
_entity_poly.type
_entity_poly.pdbx_seq_one_letter_code
_entity_poly.pdbx_strand_id
1 'polypeptide(L)'
;MSSRTKFITVFLLLASLLGHTAKSAHRFISTSDACESLPIAIKVECLTITLAFCLLTIFFAAPLRCIVLCKWTTKTVDNSYLSYRINFLRIKELRDTYVPHGIKSS
;
A
#
# COMPACT_ATOMS: atom_id res chain seq x y z
N MET A 1 -14.06 -14.29 -9.46
CA MET A 1 -13.22 -13.92 -10.63
C MET A 1 -13.67 -12.67 -11.39
N SER A 2 -14.94 -12.25 -11.33
CA SER A 2 -15.50 -11.11 -12.11
C SER A 2 -14.88 -9.72 -11.85
N SER A 3 -14.31 -9.46 -10.67
CA SER A 3 -13.83 -8.10 -10.31
C SER A 3 -12.53 -7.72 -11.02
N ARG A 4 -11.55 -8.65 -11.10
CA ARG A 4 -10.23 -8.38 -11.72
C ARG A 4 -10.32 -8.12 -13.23
N THR A 5 -11.17 -8.86 -13.94
CA THR A 5 -11.37 -8.66 -15.38
C THR A 5 -11.97 -7.30 -15.69
N LYS A 6 -12.93 -6.81 -14.88
CA LYS A 6 -13.48 -5.45 -15.02
C LYS A 6 -12.40 -4.37 -14.89
N PHE A 7 -11.50 -4.52 -13.92
CA PHE A 7 -10.40 -3.56 -13.77
C PHE A 7 -9.41 -3.58 -14.94
N ILE A 8 -9.05 -4.77 -15.42
CA ILE A 8 -8.19 -4.91 -16.61
C ILE A 8 -8.85 -4.25 -17.82
N THR A 9 -10.17 -4.45 -18.03
CA THR A 9 -10.89 -3.79 -19.12
C THR A 9 -10.92 -2.26 -18.97
N VAL A 10 -11.05 -1.73 -17.75
CA VAL A 10 -11.00 -0.29 -17.51
C VAL A 10 -9.60 0.26 -17.78
N PHE A 11 -8.54 -0.44 -17.38
CA PHE A 11 -7.16 -0.05 -17.69
C PHE A 11 -6.89 -0.01 -19.20
N LEU A 12 -7.32 -1.05 -19.93
CA LEU A 12 -7.19 -1.10 -21.39
C LEU A 12 -7.97 0.04 -22.07
N LEU A 13 -9.16 0.35 -21.57
CA LEU A 13 -9.98 1.44 -22.09
C LEU A 13 -9.32 2.81 -21.85
N LEU A 14 -8.79 3.06 -20.65
CA LEU A 14 -8.05 4.29 -20.34
C LEU A 14 -6.77 4.41 -21.19
N ALA A 15 -6.03 3.32 -21.40
CA ALA A 15 -4.86 3.31 -22.27
C ALA A 15 -5.23 3.63 -23.73
N SER A 16 -6.35 3.08 -24.23
CA SER A 16 -6.85 3.39 -25.57
C SER A 16 -7.29 4.86 -25.70
N LEU A 17 -7.94 5.42 -24.68
CA LEU A 17 -8.32 6.83 -24.64
C LEU A 17 -7.07 7.72 -24.65
N LEU A 18 -6.03 7.38 -23.89
CA LEU A 18 -4.76 8.11 -23.89
C LEU A 18 -4.08 8.06 -25.26
N GLY A 19 -4.11 6.90 -25.93
CA GLY A 19 -3.62 6.78 -27.30
C GLY A 19 -4.41 7.65 -28.29
N HIS A 20 -5.73 7.73 -28.12
CA HIS A 20 -6.58 8.60 -28.93
C HIS A 20 -6.27 10.09 -28.73
N THR A 21 -6.12 10.54 -27.47
CA THR A 21 -5.77 11.93 -27.17
C THR A 21 -4.36 12.29 -27.64
N ALA A 22 -3.39 11.37 -27.51
CA ALA A 22 -2.05 11.55 -28.06
C ALA A 22 -2.07 11.71 -29.58
N LYS A 23 -2.87 10.89 -30.30
CA LYS A 23 -3.05 11.02 -31.74
C LYS A 23 -3.73 12.35 -32.13
N SER A 24 -4.70 12.80 -31.34
CA SER A 24 -5.35 14.11 -31.54
C SER A 24 -4.36 15.26 -31.38
N ALA A 25 -3.55 15.23 -30.31
CA ALA A 25 -2.49 16.20 -30.06
C ALA A 25 -1.45 16.21 -31.19
N HIS A 26 -0.99 15.03 -31.63
CA HIS A 26 -0.05 14.91 -32.74
C HIS A 26 -0.62 15.50 -34.03
N ARG A 27 -1.88 15.20 -34.36
CA ARG A 27 -2.56 15.78 -35.53
C ARG A 27 -2.59 17.30 -35.44
N PHE A 28 -3.00 17.84 -34.28
CA PHE A 28 -3.03 19.29 -34.07
C PHE A 28 -1.66 19.91 -34.31
N ILE A 29 -0.60 19.37 -33.70
CA ILE A 29 0.77 19.88 -33.87
C ILE A 29 1.23 19.78 -35.32
N SER A 30 0.85 18.72 -36.04
CA SER A 30 1.23 18.54 -37.45
C SER A 30 0.50 19.47 -38.42
N THR A 31 -0.67 20.01 -38.03
CA THR A 31 -1.51 20.87 -38.88
C THR A 31 -1.55 22.33 -38.46
N SER A 32 -1.13 22.63 -37.25
CA SER A 32 -1.15 23.98 -36.66
C SER A 32 0.22 24.64 -36.78
N ASP A 33 0.22 25.95 -36.97
CA ASP A 33 1.45 26.74 -36.99
C ASP A 33 2.13 26.72 -35.61
N ALA A 34 3.46 26.75 -35.60
CA ALA A 34 4.30 26.56 -34.41
C ALA A 34 4.05 27.54 -33.24
N CYS A 35 3.20 28.56 -33.41
CA CYS A 35 2.85 29.55 -32.39
C CYS A 35 1.52 29.30 -31.68
N GLU A 36 0.67 28.36 -32.14
CA GLU A 36 -0.60 28.12 -31.46
C GLU A 36 -0.46 27.18 -30.27
N SER A 37 -1.00 27.60 -29.12
CA SER A 37 -1.05 26.74 -27.94
C SER A 37 -2.01 25.58 -28.15
N LEU A 38 -1.69 24.39 -27.59
CA LEU A 38 -2.55 23.22 -27.66
C LEU A 38 -3.97 23.54 -27.12
N PRO A 39 -5.05 23.10 -27.80
CA PRO A 39 -6.43 23.37 -27.38
C PRO A 39 -6.68 22.93 -25.94
N ILE A 40 -7.42 23.76 -25.20
CA ILE A 40 -7.76 23.51 -23.79
C ILE A 40 -8.49 22.15 -23.64
N ALA A 41 -9.33 21.78 -24.60
CA ALA A 41 -10.01 20.49 -24.62
C ALA A 41 -9.02 19.30 -24.52
N ILE A 42 -7.98 19.28 -25.35
CA ILE A 42 -6.98 18.19 -25.35
C ILE A 42 -6.20 18.17 -24.04
N LYS A 43 -5.89 19.35 -23.47
CA LYS A 43 -5.22 19.46 -22.17
C LYS A 43 -6.08 18.86 -21.05
N VAL A 44 -7.38 19.19 -21.02
CA VAL A 44 -8.32 18.68 -20.01
C VAL A 44 -8.55 17.18 -20.17
N GLU A 45 -8.69 16.67 -21.39
CA GLU A 45 -8.79 15.23 -21.66
C GLU A 45 -7.56 14.48 -21.17
N CYS A 46 -6.35 14.99 -21.45
CA CYS A 46 -5.12 14.37 -20.98
C CYS A 46 -5.02 14.35 -19.45
N LEU A 47 -5.34 15.48 -18.79
CA LEU A 47 -5.31 15.59 -17.34
C LEU A 47 -6.33 14.65 -16.66
N THR A 48 -7.54 14.57 -17.18
CA THR A 48 -8.60 13.72 -16.63
C THR A 48 -8.27 12.22 -16.77
N ILE A 49 -7.76 11.79 -17.94
CA ILE A 49 -7.32 10.41 -18.15
C ILE A 49 -6.16 10.07 -17.21
N THR A 50 -5.19 10.97 -17.07
CA THR A 50 -4.02 10.75 -16.19
C THR A 50 -4.45 10.64 -14.73
N LEU A 51 -5.35 11.52 -14.27
CA LEU A 51 -5.89 11.46 -12.91
C LEU A 51 -6.62 10.14 -12.66
N ALA A 52 -7.48 9.72 -13.59
CA ALA A 52 -8.21 8.46 -13.50
C ALA A 52 -7.26 7.25 -13.45
N PHE A 53 -6.21 7.27 -14.27
CA PHE A 53 -5.19 6.22 -14.30
C PHE A 53 -4.42 6.13 -12.97
N CYS A 54 -4.00 7.27 -12.43
CA CYS A 54 -3.32 7.36 -11.14
C CYS A 54 -4.20 6.81 -10.00
N LEU A 55 -5.45 7.27 -9.91
CA LEU A 55 -6.38 6.81 -8.88
C LEU A 55 -6.60 5.29 -8.97
N LEU A 56 -6.86 4.79 -10.18
CA LEU A 56 -7.07 3.36 -10.41
C LEU A 56 -5.84 2.53 -10.01
N THR A 57 -4.64 3.04 -10.28
CA THR A 57 -3.37 2.40 -9.90
C THR A 57 -3.22 2.35 -8.38
N ILE A 58 -3.55 3.43 -7.66
CA ILE A 58 -3.52 3.48 -6.19
C ILE A 58 -4.52 2.48 -5.60
N PHE A 59 -5.74 2.42 -6.13
CA PHE A 59 -6.74 1.45 -5.65
C PHE A 59 -6.33 0.00 -5.87
N PHE A 60 -5.53 -0.28 -6.90
CA PHE A 60 -5.02 -1.63 -7.17
C PHE A 60 -3.71 -1.95 -6.44
N ALA A 61 -2.98 -0.93 -5.97
CA ALA A 61 -1.74 -1.14 -5.25
C ALA A 61 -1.97 -2.08 -4.06
N ALA A 62 -1.10 -3.07 -3.90
CA ALA A 62 -1.21 -4.02 -2.81
C ALA A 62 -1.19 -3.27 -1.47
N PRO A 63 -2.02 -3.68 -0.49
CA PRO A 63 -2.03 -3.03 0.81
C PRO A 63 -0.64 -3.10 1.43
N LEU A 64 -0.21 -1.99 2.04
CA LEU A 64 1.05 -1.93 2.75
C LEU A 64 1.05 -3.03 3.82
N ARG A 65 1.97 -3.98 3.69
CA ARG A 65 2.14 -5.04 4.69
C ARG A 65 2.98 -4.48 5.83
N CYS A 66 2.50 -4.64 7.06
CA CYS A 66 3.29 -4.31 8.24
C CYS A 66 4.53 -5.21 8.29
N ILE A 67 5.72 -4.61 8.23
CA ILE A 67 6.97 -5.30 8.46
C ILE A 67 7.21 -5.30 9.96
N VAL A 68 6.84 -6.39 10.63
CA VAL A 68 7.21 -6.61 12.03
C VAL A 68 8.69 -7.01 12.07
N LEU A 69 9.55 -6.11 12.53
CA LEU A 69 10.98 -6.38 12.73
C LEU A 69 11.26 -7.49 13.77
N CYS A 70 10.26 -7.87 14.57
CA CYS A 70 10.34 -8.97 15.55
C CYS A 70 9.91 -10.34 15.00
N LYS A 71 10.18 -10.64 13.72
CA LYS A 71 9.81 -11.96 13.14
C LYS A 71 10.60 -13.16 13.67
N TRP A 72 11.52 -12.94 14.61
CA TRP A 72 12.20 -14.00 15.35
C TRP A 72 11.68 -14.20 16.78
N THR A 73 10.66 -13.47 17.22
CA THR A 73 10.07 -13.68 18.54
C THR A 73 8.55 -13.72 18.45
N THR A 74 7.98 -14.92 18.41
CA THR A 74 6.53 -15.19 18.55
C THR A 74 6.03 -14.94 19.98
N LYS A 75 6.63 -14.00 20.72
CA LYS A 75 6.31 -13.73 22.11
C LYS A 75 5.81 -12.29 22.24
N THR A 76 4.69 -12.15 22.93
CA THR A 76 4.09 -10.90 23.38
C THR A 76 5.16 -9.98 23.96
N VAL A 77 5.01 -8.66 23.77
CA VAL A 77 6.01 -7.63 24.10
C VAL A 77 6.54 -7.76 25.54
N ASP A 78 5.69 -8.21 26.48
CA ASP A 78 6.07 -8.48 27.87
C ASP A 78 6.96 -9.72 28.06
N ASN A 79 6.79 -10.75 27.24
CA ASN A 79 7.61 -11.96 27.26
C ASN A 79 8.98 -11.76 26.62
N SER A 80 9.12 -10.83 25.65
CA SER A 80 10.41 -10.47 25.07
C SER A 80 11.33 -9.79 26.10
N TYR A 81 10.78 -8.92 26.95
CA TYR A 81 11.54 -8.22 27.99
C TYR A 81 12.08 -9.19 29.07
N LEU A 82 11.29 -10.22 29.41
CA LEU A 82 11.70 -11.28 30.33
C LEU A 82 12.69 -12.28 29.69
N SER A 83 12.58 -12.55 28.38
CA SER A 83 13.47 -13.48 27.67
C SER A 83 14.93 -13.00 27.55
N TYR A 84 15.16 -11.68 27.59
CA TYR A 84 16.50 -11.11 27.46
C TYR A 84 17.34 -11.25 28.73
N ARG A 85 16.73 -11.63 29.87
CA ARG A 85 17.45 -11.95 31.10
C ARG A 85 17.01 -13.31 31.63
N ILE A 86 17.64 -14.36 31.12
CA ILE A 86 17.48 -15.77 31.52
C ILE A 86 17.47 -15.93 33.06
N ASN A 87 18.28 -15.14 33.78
CA ASN A 87 18.32 -15.16 35.24
C ASN A 87 16.98 -14.76 35.89
N PHE A 88 16.23 -13.81 35.33
CA PHE A 88 14.96 -13.36 35.91
C PHE A 88 13.81 -14.34 35.63
N LEU A 89 13.80 -14.99 34.46
CA LEU A 89 12.86 -16.08 34.15
C LEU A 89 13.06 -17.26 35.10
N ARG A 90 14.32 -17.68 35.29
CA ARG A 90 14.64 -18.78 36.20
C ARG A 90 14.32 -18.44 37.66
N ILE A 91 14.57 -17.21 38.11
CA ILE A 91 14.20 -16.77 39.46
C ILE A 91 12.68 -16.75 39.65
N LYS A 92 11.92 -16.31 38.63
CA LYS A 92 10.46 -16.33 38.66
C LYS A 92 9.90 -17.76 38.69
N GLU A 93 10.39 -18.64 37.81
CA GLU A 93 9.99 -20.05 37.78
C GLU A 93 10.33 -20.77 39.08
N LEU A 94 11.52 -20.53 39.66
CA LEU A 94 11.88 -21.06 40.97
C LEU A 94 10.97 -20.51 42.08
N ARG A 95 10.67 -19.21 42.08
CA ARG A 95 9.72 -18.63 43.04
C ARG A 95 8.34 -19.28 42.93
N ASP A 96 7.82 -19.41 41.72
CA ASP A 96 6.49 -19.96 41.47
C ASP A 96 6.42 -21.48 41.79
N THR A 97 7.55 -22.19 41.69
CA THR A 97 7.68 -23.61 42.04
C THR A 97 7.79 -23.85 43.56
N TYR A 98 8.53 -22.98 44.27
CA TYR A 98 8.84 -23.19 45.70
C TYR A 98 7.98 -22.36 46.65
N VAL A 99 7.19 -21.41 46.14
CA VAL A 99 6.22 -20.63 46.94
C VAL A 99 4.82 -20.89 46.39
N PRO A 100 4.20 -22.05 46.68
CA PRO A 100 2.79 -22.25 46.40
C PRO A 100 2.03 -21.36 47.39
N HIS A 101 1.39 -20.32 46.87
CA HIS A 101 0.63 -19.32 47.63
C HIS A 101 1.47 -18.34 48.45
N GLY A 102 1.72 -17.18 47.85
CA GLY A 102 1.76 -15.95 48.64
C GLY A 102 0.44 -15.86 49.40
N ILE A 103 0.50 -16.00 50.72
CA ILE A 103 -0.56 -15.61 51.64
C ILE A 103 -0.94 -14.19 51.23
N LYS A 104 -2.15 -14.00 50.70
CA LYS A 104 -2.76 -12.67 50.64
C LYS A 104 -2.96 -12.24 52.09
N SER A 105 -2.00 -11.53 52.65
CA SER A 105 -2.22 -10.78 53.89
C SER A 105 -3.17 -9.64 53.55
N SER A 106 -4.41 -9.80 54.02
CA SER A 106 -5.42 -8.77 54.18
C SER A 106 -4.89 -7.54 54.92
#